data_AF-A0A1Y6HFZ5-F1
#
_entry.id   AF-A0A1Y6HFZ5-F1
#
_cell.length_a   1.000
_cell.length_b   1.000
_cell.length_c   1.000
_cell.angle_alpha   90.00
_cell.angle_beta   90.00
_cell.angle_gamma   90.00
#
_symmetry.space_group_name_H-M   'P 1'
#
loop_
_entity.id
_entity.type
_entity.pdbx_description
1 polymer ?
#
loop_
_entity_poly.entity_id
_entity_poly.type
_entity_poly.pdbx_seq_one_letter_code
_entity_poly.pdbx_strand_id
1 'polypeptide(L)'
;MSVPAQAFADRLPNDLWPGSIFLFRESWALLVNNQQEEVEPVLAFLVLQGEHTGSLFKIGKGMSPCLTLAEPFGWFASVKEGVLPAHDVVDTASLSLTSDGPVVAGQIPDQCGDKIAFGMHGQPLGDHPRGAVKRFATWSVELCHPAQPFVSLGRIFEVDRSMS
;
A
#
# COMPACT_ATOMS: atom_id res chain seq x y z
N MET A 1 -15.82 15.83 1.36
CA MET A 1 -16.42 14.48 1.28
C MET A 1 -16.17 13.80 2.62
N SER A 2 -17.07 12.94 3.08
CA SER A 2 -16.94 12.23 4.37
C SER A 2 -17.06 10.73 4.14
N VAL A 3 -16.21 9.93 4.78
CA VAL A 3 -16.30 8.46 4.74
C VAL A 3 -17.16 7.99 5.92
N PRO A 4 -18.17 7.12 5.72
CA PRO A 4 -18.97 6.58 6.81
C PRO A 4 -18.11 5.75 7.78
N ALA A 5 -18.33 5.91 9.09
CA ALA A 5 -17.61 5.14 10.11
C ALA A 5 -17.85 3.62 9.97
N GLN A 6 -18.98 3.21 9.40
CA GLN A 6 -19.32 1.81 9.10
C GLN A 6 -18.40 1.17 8.05
N ALA A 7 -17.63 1.97 7.30
CA ALA A 7 -16.63 1.46 6.36
C ALA A 7 -15.37 0.95 7.08
N PHE A 8 -15.25 1.14 8.40
CA PHE A 8 -14.10 0.76 9.18
C PHE A 8 -14.43 -0.30 10.24
N ALA A 9 -13.43 -1.10 10.59
CA ALA A 9 -13.48 -2.09 11.65
C ALA A 9 -12.17 -2.09 12.46
N ASP A 10 -12.22 -2.62 13.67
CA ASP A 10 -11.06 -2.88 14.50
C ASP A 10 -10.71 -4.38 14.45
N ARG A 11 -9.53 -4.72 13.93
CA ARG A 11 -9.13 -6.11 13.62
C ARG A 11 -7.64 -6.32 13.87
N LEU A 12 -7.25 -7.54 14.21
CA LEU A 12 -5.83 -7.90 14.28
C LEU A 12 -5.24 -7.94 12.85
N PRO A 13 -4.02 -7.43 12.63
CA PRO A 13 -3.37 -7.51 11.32
C PRO A 13 -3.24 -8.95 10.78
N ASN A 14 -3.10 -9.95 11.65
CA ASN A 14 -3.02 -11.36 11.28
C ASN A 14 -4.35 -11.94 10.77
N ASP A 15 -5.47 -11.29 11.03
CA ASP A 15 -6.80 -11.72 10.57
C ASP A 15 -7.16 -11.07 9.21
N LEU A 16 -6.30 -10.20 8.69
CA LEU A 16 -6.53 -9.47 7.45
C LEU A 16 -5.92 -10.21 6.26
N TRP A 17 -6.53 -10.02 5.10
CA TRP A 17 -6.00 -10.52 3.83
C TRP A 17 -4.90 -9.59 3.31
N PRO A 18 -3.85 -10.12 2.66
CA PRO A 18 -2.92 -9.28 1.89
C PRO A 18 -3.69 -8.36 0.94
N GLY A 19 -3.24 -7.12 0.84
CA GLY A 19 -3.92 -6.06 0.12
C GLY A 19 -4.82 -5.20 1.00
N SER A 20 -5.11 -5.59 2.25
CA SER A 20 -5.81 -4.71 3.19
C SER A 20 -4.93 -3.52 3.60
N ILE A 21 -5.55 -2.37 3.84
CA ILE A 21 -4.90 -1.23 4.50
C ILE A 21 -5.32 -1.14 5.96
N PHE A 22 -4.40 -0.78 6.83
CA PHE A 22 -4.67 -0.61 8.26
C PHE A 22 -3.82 0.52 8.85
N LEU A 23 -4.29 1.08 9.97
CA LEU A 23 -3.61 2.14 10.68
C LEU A 23 -2.65 1.56 11.73
N PHE A 24 -1.35 1.75 11.55
CA PHE A 24 -0.32 1.35 12.50
C PHE A 24 0.42 2.58 13.02
N ARG A 25 0.37 2.81 14.35
CA ARG A 25 1.04 3.95 15.00
C ARG A 25 0.83 5.27 14.24
N GLU A 26 -0.44 5.58 13.97
CA GLU A 26 -0.86 6.82 13.28
C GLU A 26 -0.48 6.90 11.79
N SER A 27 0.11 5.86 11.21
CA SER A 27 0.46 5.78 9.79
C SER A 27 -0.32 4.68 9.09
N TRP A 28 -0.89 4.99 7.93
CA TRP A 28 -1.53 3.96 7.11
C TRP A 28 -0.48 3.05 6.46
N ALA A 29 -0.75 1.76 6.47
CA ALA A 29 0.11 0.73 5.92
C ALA A 29 -0.68 -0.24 5.06
N LEU A 30 -0.03 -0.79 4.03
CA LEU A 30 -0.53 -1.87 3.19
C LEU A 30 -0.03 -3.20 3.74
N LEU A 31 -0.94 -4.11 4.08
CA LEU A 31 -0.58 -5.49 4.40
C LEU A 31 -0.14 -6.21 3.13
N VAL A 32 1.02 -6.86 3.19
CA VAL A 32 1.62 -7.58 2.07
C VAL A 32 2.10 -8.96 2.50
N ASN A 33 2.21 -9.85 1.53
CA ASN A 33 2.83 -11.15 1.68
C ASN A 33 4.31 -11.05 1.29
N ASN A 34 5.23 -11.39 2.19
CA ASN A 34 6.67 -11.32 1.96
C ASN A 34 7.28 -12.73 1.80
N GLN A 35 6.74 -13.52 0.86
CA GLN A 35 7.25 -14.86 0.54
C GLN A 35 8.63 -14.86 -0.14
N GLN A 36 9.13 -13.73 -0.63
CA GLN A 36 10.42 -13.72 -1.33
C GLN A 36 11.61 -13.98 -0.42
N GLU A 37 11.49 -13.69 0.89
CA GLU A 37 12.58 -13.94 1.84
C GLU A 37 12.51 -15.31 2.51
N GLU A 38 11.35 -15.98 2.53
CA GLU A 38 11.13 -17.15 3.39
C GLU A 38 10.38 -18.28 2.69
N VAL A 39 10.62 -19.51 3.14
CA VAL A 39 10.00 -20.73 2.62
C VAL A 39 8.49 -20.76 2.88
N GLU A 40 8.03 -20.04 3.91
CA GLU A 40 6.61 -19.88 4.26
C GLU A 40 6.16 -18.42 4.10
N PRO A 41 4.89 -18.18 3.72
CA PRO A 41 4.33 -16.83 3.72
C PRO A 41 4.47 -16.13 5.06
N VAL A 42 5.27 -15.06 5.07
CA VAL A 42 5.37 -14.14 6.19
C VAL A 42 4.59 -12.87 5.86
N LEU A 43 3.56 -12.56 6.65
CA LEU A 43 2.87 -11.27 6.53
C LEU A 43 3.82 -10.14 6.96
N ALA A 44 3.85 -9.10 6.14
CA ALA A 44 4.56 -7.87 6.39
C ALA A 44 3.63 -6.69 6.07
N PHE A 45 4.07 -5.47 6.38
CA PHE A 45 3.35 -4.28 6.01
C PHE A 45 4.29 -3.22 5.47
N LEU A 46 3.85 -2.58 4.38
CA LEU A 46 4.51 -1.45 3.76
C LEU A 46 3.88 -0.16 4.30
N VAL A 47 4.70 0.68 4.94
CA VAL A 47 4.24 1.98 5.43
C VAL A 47 4.02 2.92 4.24
N LEU A 48 2.82 3.50 4.14
CA LEU A 48 2.42 4.37 3.04
C LEU A 48 2.46 5.85 3.39
N GLN A 49 2.49 6.21 4.68
CA GLN A 49 2.55 7.59 5.16
C GLN A 49 3.46 7.75 6.37
N GLY A 50 3.89 9.00 6.65
CA GLY A 50 4.70 9.35 7.81
C GLY A 50 6.20 9.13 7.63
N GLU A 51 6.94 9.18 8.74
CA GLU A 51 8.41 9.17 8.77
C GLU A 51 9.03 7.95 8.08
N HIS A 52 8.37 6.78 8.17
CA HIS A 52 8.89 5.52 7.63
C HIS A 52 8.28 5.15 6.26
N THR A 53 7.68 6.10 5.55
CA THR A 53 7.05 5.85 4.24
C THR A 53 8.00 5.12 3.28
N GLY A 54 7.54 3.99 2.73
CA GLY A 54 8.30 3.13 1.84
C GLY A 54 9.05 1.99 2.53
N SER A 55 9.02 1.93 3.87
CA SER A 55 9.65 0.87 4.66
C SER A 55 8.74 -0.34 4.82
N LEU A 56 9.34 -1.53 4.77
CA LEU A 56 8.68 -2.83 4.95
C LEU A 56 9.03 -3.41 6.33
N PHE A 57 8.01 -3.82 7.09
CA PHE A 57 8.17 -4.43 8.41
C PHE A 57 7.41 -5.75 8.52
N LYS A 58 7.99 -6.76 9.17
CA LYS A 58 7.30 -8.03 9.43
C LYS A 58 6.19 -7.84 10.47
N ILE A 59 5.06 -8.53 10.28
CA ILE A 59 4.00 -8.59 11.30
C ILE A 59 4.48 -9.45 12.47
N GLY A 60 4.50 -8.86 13.66
CA GLY A 60 4.96 -9.52 14.88
C GLY A 60 3.86 -10.27 15.63
N LYS A 61 4.25 -11.30 16.39
CA LYS A 61 3.36 -11.91 17.40
C LYS A 61 3.08 -10.88 18.50
N GLY A 62 1.81 -10.56 18.73
CA GLY A 62 1.38 -9.65 19.80
C GLY A 62 0.99 -8.23 19.35
N MET A 63 0.86 -7.97 18.05
CA MET A 63 0.25 -6.72 17.58
C MET A 63 -1.19 -6.59 18.08
N SER A 64 -1.57 -5.39 18.52
CA SER A 64 -2.94 -5.07 18.93
C SER A 64 -3.86 -4.93 17.70
N PRO A 65 -5.19 -5.03 17.90
CA PRO A 65 -6.15 -4.64 16.89
C PRO A 65 -5.89 -3.21 16.37
N CYS A 66 -6.11 -3.04 15.08
CA CYS A 66 -5.92 -1.80 14.35
C CYS A 66 -7.15 -1.46 13.52
N LEU A 67 -7.34 -0.16 13.30
CA LEU A 67 -8.36 0.35 12.39
C LEU A 67 -8.05 -0.10 10.95
N THR A 68 -9.02 -0.72 10.29
CA THR A 68 -8.95 -1.22 8.91
C THR A 68 -10.30 -0.99 8.22
N LEU A 69 -10.43 -1.39 6.95
CA LEU A 69 -11.71 -1.39 6.25
C LEU A 69 -12.56 -2.61 6.62
N ALA A 70 -13.85 -2.38 6.88
CA ALA A 70 -14.82 -3.43 7.13
C ALA A 70 -15.29 -4.06 5.81
N GLU A 71 -15.44 -5.38 5.76
CA GLU A 71 -16.13 -6.02 4.62
C GLU A 71 -17.57 -5.47 4.48
N PRO A 72 -18.06 -5.26 3.25
CA PRO A 72 -17.45 -5.60 1.97
C PRO A 72 -16.54 -4.51 1.38
N PHE A 73 -16.28 -3.41 2.11
CA PHE A 73 -15.53 -2.28 1.56
C PHE A 73 -14.07 -2.64 1.26
N GLY A 74 -13.54 -1.97 0.24
CA GLY A 74 -12.15 -2.10 -0.18
C GLY A 74 -11.59 -0.74 -0.56
N TRP A 75 -10.44 -0.74 -1.23
CA TRP A 75 -9.78 0.49 -1.66
C TRP A 75 -9.10 0.31 -3.01
N PHE A 76 -8.79 1.44 -3.64
CA PHE A 76 -7.97 1.48 -4.85
C PHE A 76 -7.06 2.72 -4.82
N ALA A 77 -5.93 2.65 -5.53
CA ALA A 77 -5.09 3.82 -5.75
C ALA A 77 -5.70 4.73 -6.80
N SER A 78 -5.64 6.04 -6.57
CA SER A 78 -6.06 7.06 -7.50
C SER A 78 -4.98 8.11 -7.68
N VAL A 79 -4.95 8.74 -8.85
CA VAL A 79 -4.09 9.90 -9.14
C VAL A 79 -4.98 11.04 -9.57
N LYS A 80 -4.56 12.27 -9.27
CA LYS A 80 -5.32 13.44 -9.70
C LYS A 80 -5.34 13.51 -11.23
N GLU A 81 -6.50 13.90 -11.77
CA GLU A 81 -6.67 14.08 -13.21
C GLU A 81 -5.63 15.05 -13.78
N GLY A 82 -5.05 14.68 -14.92
CA GLY A 82 -4.04 15.48 -15.63
C GLY A 82 -2.63 15.45 -15.04
N VAL A 83 -2.38 14.73 -13.95
CA VAL A 83 -1.02 14.55 -13.41
C VAL A 83 -0.19 13.68 -14.36
N LEU A 84 1.01 14.16 -14.69
CA LEU A 84 1.98 13.41 -15.47
C LEU A 84 2.87 12.57 -14.54
N PRO A 85 3.25 11.34 -14.95
CA PRO A 85 4.23 10.56 -14.21
C PRO A 85 5.61 11.23 -14.24
N ALA A 86 6.38 11.03 -13.20
CA ALA A 86 7.74 11.55 -13.06
C ALA A 86 8.77 10.42 -13.09
N HIS A 87 9.98 10.73 -13.56
CA HIS A 87 11.04 9.75 -13.80
C HIS A 87 12.09 9.70 -12.68
N ASP A 88 12.18 10.76 -11.88
CA ASP A 88 13.15 11.02 -10.82
C ASP A 88 12.58 10.85 -9.40
N VAL A 89 11.48 10.11 -9.27
CA VAL A 89 10.81 9.89 -7.99
C VAL A 89 11.42 8.74 -7.21
N VAL A 90 11.37 8.83 -5.88
CA VAL A 90 11.76 7.74 -4.99
C VAL A 90 10.91 6.51 -5.30
N ASP A 91 11.55 5.38 -5.62
CA ASP A 91 10.82 4.17 -6.03
C ASP A 91 9.87 3.64 -4.94
N THR A 92 10.23 3.81 -3.66
CA THR A 92 9.45 3.28 -2.54
C THR A 92 8.22 4.12 -2.26
N ALA A 93 7.10 3.46 -1.96
CA ALA A 93 5.78 4.04 -1.75
C ALA A 93 5.20 4.87 -2.93
N SER A 94 5.98 5.19 -3.97
CA SER A 94 5.46 5.75 -5.21
C SER A 94 4.62 4.72 -5.96
N LEU A 95 3.53 5.17 -6.59
CA LEU A 95 2.67 4.31 -7.40
C LEU A 95 3.28 4.14 -8.78
N SER A 96 3.64 2.91 -9.13
CA SER A 96 4.19 2.57 -10.45
C SER A 96 3.15 1.82 -11.28
N LEU A 97 2.95 2.21 -12.53
CA LEU A 97 2.06 1.49 -13.45
C LEU A 97 2.86 0.53 -14.33
N THR A 98 2.58 -0.76 -14.20
CA THR A 98 3.18 -1.84 -15.00
C THR A 98 2.16 -2.43 -15.98
N SER A 99 2.60 -3.37 -16.82
CA SER A 99 1.68 -4.16 -17.68
C SER A 99 0.67 -4.97 -16.89
N ASP A 100 1.02 -5.39 -15.67
CA ASP A 100 0.19 -6.23 -14.81
C ASP A 100 -0.68 -5.42 -13.85
N GLY A 101 -0.55 -4.09 -13.89
CA GLY A 101 -1.34 -3.14 -13.10
C GLY A 101 -0.50 -2.25 -12.18
N PRO A 102 -1.17 -1.52 -11.26
CA PRO A 102 -0.51 -0.65 -10.28
C PRO A 102 0.24 -1.45 -9.22
N VAL A 103 1.44 -0.98 -8.91
CA VAL A 103 2.34 -1.59 -7.92
C VAL A 103 2.97 -0.52 -7.05
N VAL A 104 3.34 -0.91 -5.83
CA VAL A 104 4.08 -0.07 -4.89
C VAL A 104 5.31 -0.86 -4.42
N ALA A 105 6.48 -0.22 -4.44
CA ALA A 105 7.70 -0.84 -3.94
C ALA A 105 7.92 -0.53 -2.45
N GLY A 106 8.43 -1.51 -1.72
CA GLY A 106 8.89 -1.38 -0.34
C GLY A 106 10.34 -1.83 -0.20
N GLN A 107 10.99 -1.38 0.87
CA GLN A 107 12.34 -1.79 1.24
C GLN A 107 12.42 -2.12 2.72
N ILE A 108 13.13 -3.18 3.07
CA ILE A 108 13.40 -3.52 4.47
C ILE A 108 14.46 -2.56 5.01
N PRO A 109 14.23 -1.90 6.17
CA PRO A 109 15.24 -1.06 6.79
C PRO A 109 16.57 -1.80 6.95
N ASP A 110 17.68 -1.10 6.75
CA ASP A 110 19.05 -1.62 6.90
C ASP A 110 19.51 -2.70 5.89
N GLN A 111 18.63 -3.17 4.99
CA GLN A 111 19.06 -3.98 3.84
C GLN A 111 19.47 -3.07 2.68
N CYS A 112 20.71 -3.25 2.20
CA CYS A 112 21.27 -2.46 1.12
C CYS A 112 20.78 -2.99 -0.25
N GLY A 113 19.70 -2.41 -0.77
CA GLY A 113 19.44 -2.34 -2.21
C GLY A 113 18.26 -3.15 -2.76
N ASP A 114 17.78 -4.17 -2.07
CA ASP A 114 16.69 -5.00 -2.61
C ASP A 114 15.32 -4.42 -2.24
N LYS A 115 14.64 -3.93 -3.28
CA LYS A 115 13.25 -3.45 -3.23
C LYS A 115 12.33 -4.56 -3.71
N ILE A 116 11.20 -4.70 -3.04
CA ILE A 116 10.16 -5.66 -3.39
C ILE A 116 8.95 -4.89 -3.88
N ALA A 117 8.42 -5.25 -5.05
CA ALA A 117 7.21 -4.65 -5.58
C ALA A 117 5.99 -5.47 -5.16
N PHE A 118 4.93 -4.76 -4.73
CA PHE A 118 3.68 -5.38 -4.33
C PHE A 118 2.55 -4.83 -5.19
N GLY A 119 1.70 -5.72 -5.68
CA GLY A 119 0.42 -5.30 -6.27
C GLY A 119 -0.52 -4.77 -5.20
N MET A 120 -1.60 -4.10 -5.62
CA MET A 120 -2.60 -3.54 -4.68
C MET A 120 -3.34 -4.60 -3.85
N HIS A 121 -3.27 -5.86 -4.29
CA HIS A 121 -3.77 -7.04 -3.57
C HIS A 121 -2.72 -7.63 -2.60
N GLY A 122 -1.63 -6.90 -2.34
CA GLY A 122 -0.61 -7.22 -1.35
C GLY A 122 0.29 -8.40 -1.68
N GLN A 123 0.21 -8.98 -2.87
CA GLN A 123 1.12 -10.06 -3.27
C GLN A 123 2.40 -9.49 -3.86
N PRO A 124 3.55 -10.14 -3.60
CA PRO A 124 4.82 -9.74 -4.17
C PRO A 124 4.81 -10.07 -5.67
N LEU A 125 5.31 -9.13 -6.46
CA LEU A 125 5.60 -9.33 -7.87
C LEU A 125 7.10 -9.58 -7.97
N GLY A 126 7.47 -10.68 -8.65
CA GLY A 126 8.83 -11.20 -8.80
C GLY A 126 9.92 -10.12 -8.85
N ASP A 127 10.27 -9.66 -10.04
CA ASP A 127 11.21 -8.55 -10.19
C ASP A 127 10.51 -7.21 -9.95
N HIS A 128 11.09 -6.35 -9.12
CA HIS A 128 10.65 -4.97 -9.04
C HIS A 128 10.77 -4.30 -10.43
N PRO A 129 9.85 -3.41 -10.82
CA PRO A 129 9.90 -2.74 -12.11
C PRO A 129 11.19 -1.91 -12.24
N ARG A 130 12.16 -2.42 -12.99
CA ARG A 130 13.43 -1.74 -13.30
C ARG A 130 13.27 -0.84 -14.52
N GLY A 131 13.94 0.30 -14.51
CA GLY A 131 13.99 1.23 -15.65
C GLY A 131 12.84 2.23 -15.71
N ALA A 132 12.48 2.63 -16.93
CA ALA A 132 11.54 3.71 -17.22
C ALA A 132 10.08 3.25 -17.07
N VAL A 133 9.59 3.22 -15.84
CA VAL A 133 8.19 2.95 -15.51
C VAL A 133 7.47 4.27 -15.23
N LYS A 134 6.17 4.36 -15.55
CA LYS A 134 5.35 5.51 -15.20
C LYS A 134 5.14 5.51 -13.69
N ARG A 135 5.76 6.45 -12.97
CA ARG A 135 5.65 6.57 -11.52
C ARG A 135 4.95 7.86 -11.12
N PHE A 136 4.15 7.79 -10.07
CA PHE A 136 3.47 8.93 -9.47
C PHE A 136 3.95 9.06 -8.04
N ALA A 137 4.67 10.15 -7.75
CA ALA A 137 5.13 10.48 -6.40
C ALA A 137 3.96 10.78 -5.46
N THR A 138 2.90 11.39 -6.00
CA THR A 138 1.70 11.75 -5.24
C THR A 138 0.50 10.99 -5.78
N TRP A 139 -0.17 10.24 -4.91
CA TRP A 139 -1.36 9.45 -5.22
C TRP A 139 -2.22 9.29 -3.97
N SER A 140 -3.50 8.95 -4.11
CA SER A 140 -4.42 8.79 -3.00
C SER A 140 -4.95 7.37 -2.90
N VAL A 141 -5.37 7.01 -1.70
CA VAL A 141 -6.13 5.78 -1.44
C VAL A 141 -7.59 6.15 -1.28
N GLU A 142 -8.42 5.60 -2.15
CA GLU A 142 -9.86 5.87 -2.25
C GLU A 142 -10.65 4.64 -1.81
N LEU A 143 -11.71 4.84 -1.02
CA LEU A 143 -12.64 3.80 -0.61
C LEU A 143 -13.51 3.37 -1.81
N CYS A 144 -13.74 2.08 -1.96
CA CYS A 144 -14.73 1.54 -2.91
C CYS A 144 -15.59 0.44 -2.29
N HIS A 145 -16.67 0.12 -2.99
CA HIS A 145 -17.52 -1.04 -2.70
C HIS A 145 -17.38 -2.04 -3.86
N PRO A 146 -17.43 -3.37 -3.63
CA PRO A 146 -17.22 -4.37 -4.68
C PRO A 146 -18.18 -4.30 -5.86
N ALA A 147 -19.39 -3.78 -5.64
CA ALA A 147 -20.35 -3.52 -6.72
C ALA A 147 -19.96 -2.37 -7.66
N GLN A 148 -19.07 -1.47 -7.21
CA GLN A 148 -18.59 -0.29 -7.95
C GLN A 148 -17.10 -0.03 -7.62
N PRO A 149 -16.19 -0.94 -8.02
CA PRO A 149 -14.82 -0.97 -7.50
C PRO A 149 -13.95 0.24 -7.93
N PHE A 150 -14.38 1.01 -8.93
CA PHE A 150 -13.65 2.17 -9.46
C PHE A 150 -14.37 3.50 -9.21
N VAL A 151 -15.42 3.50 -8.39
CA VAL A 151 -16.09 4.71 -7.93
C VAL A 151 -15.55 5.04 -6.55
N SER A 152 -14.91 6.20 -6.40
CA SER A 152 -14.50 6.68 -5.08
C SER A 152 -15.74 7.01 -4.26
N LEU A 153 -15.87 6.34 -3.12
CA LEU A 153 -16.84 6.64 -2.07
C LEU A 153 -16.26 7.63 -1.04
N GLY A 154 -14.98 7.92 -1.13
CA GLY A 154 -14.29 8.84 -0.26
C GLY A 154 -12.81 8.53 -0.14
N ARG A 155 -12.03 9.59 -0.11
CA ARG A 155 -10.59 9.52 0.08
C ARG A 155 -10.24 9.18 1.52
N ILE A 156 -9.35 8.21 1.70
CA ILE A 156 -8.86 7.76 2.99
C ILE A 156 -7.62 8.56 3.37
N PHE A 157 -6.61 8.62 2.48
CA PHE A 157 -5.36 9.37 2.70
C PHE A 157 -4.60 9.73 1.40
N GLU A 158 -3.51 10.52 1.53
CA GLU A 158 -2.52 10.78 0.45
C GLU A 158 -1.20 10.10 0.73
N VAL A 159 -0.57 9.55 -0.29
CA VAL A 159 0.86 9.29 -0.29
C VAL A 159 1.53 10.40 -1.07
N ASP A 160 2.53 11.06 -0.49
CA ASP A 160 3.34 12.07 -1.16
C ASP A 160 4.83 11.78 -0.97
N ARG A 161 5.50 11.47 -2.07
CA ARG A 161 6.94 11.21 -2.16
C ARG A 161 7.71 12.35 -2.84
N SER A 162 7.06 13.48 -3.11
CA SER A 162 7.70 14.62 -3.80
C SER A 162 8.69 15.41 -2.93
N MET A 163 8.53 15.34 -1.60
CA MET A 163 9.37 16.07 -0.63
C MET A 163 10.32 15.16 0.16
N SER A 164 10.48 13.90 -0.28
CA SER A 164 11.28 12.87 0.39
C SER A 164 12.75 12.91 -0.01
#